data_AF-A0A4P5VLY4-F1
#
_entry.id   AF-A0A4P5VLY4-F1
#
_cell.length_a   1.000
_cell.length_b   1.000
_cell.length_c   1.000
_cell.angle_alpha   90.00
_cell.angle_beta   90.00
_cell.angle_gamma   90.00
#
_symmetry.space_group_name_H-M   'P 1'
#
loop_
_entity.id
_entity.type
_entity.pdbx_description
1 polymer ?
#
loop_
_entity_poly.entity_id
_entity_poly.type
_entity_poly.pdbx_seq_one_letter_code
_entity_poly.pdbx_strand_id
1 'polypeptide(L)'
;MSVTSGSRQLLVHGLVLVLVGLVWGLVVPGTPHPRLALGAHIQLVSNGMLFIIQATALLALSHSVGLKSVWVMVAAAWLTWTMALSEVANAWWGTLQPLSIAASQAGATGGEPWQELVLKLTHIGAGLGLIIAWSLLVIGFIKQASSTTAKEA
;
A
#
# COMPACT_ATOMS: atom_id res chain seq x y z
N MET A 1 4.99 21.42 -1.74
CA MET A 1 5.47 20.13 -2.28
C MET A 1 5.56 20.24 -3.81
N SER A 2 6.66 19.81 -4.41
CA SER A 2 6.82 19.59 -5.86
C SER A 2 6.63 18.12 -6.21
N VAL A 3 6.48 17.80 -7.50
CA VAL A 3 6.41 16.41 -7.99
C VAL A 3 7.62 15.62 -7.49
N THR A 4 8.84 16.11 -7.71
CA THR A 4 10.07 15.44 -7.26
C THR A 4 10.11 15.21 -5.75
N SER A 5 9.69 16.20 -4.94
CA SER A 5 9.68 16.04 -3.48
C SER A 5 8.65 14.99 -3.02
N GLY A 6 7.46 14.97 -3.65
CA GLY A 6 6.44 13.96 -3.34
C GLY A 6 6.86 12.56 -3.81
N SER A 7 7.52 12.45 -4.96
CA SER A 7 8.08 11.17 -5.41
C SER A 7 9.17 10.65 -4.47
N ARG A 8 10.04 11.52 -3.95
CA ARG A 8 11.02 11.12 -2.91
C ARG A 8 10.32 10.69 -1.62
N GLN A 9 9.25 11.37 -1.22
CA GLN A 9 8.46 10.96 -0.07
C GLN A 9 7.84 9.57 -0.27
N LEU A 10 7.27 9.28 -1.45
CA LEU A 10 6.77 7.95 -1.81
C LEU A 10 7.87 6.89 -1.71
N LEU A 11 9.08 7.20 -2.21
CA LEU A 11 10.23 6.29 -2.11
C LEU A 11 10.53 5.96 -0.64
N VAL A 12 10.57 6.97 0.22
CA VAL A 12 10.80 6.78 1.66
C VAL A 12 9.69 5.93 2.28
N HIS A 13 8.41 6.21 2.02
CA HIS A 13 7.32 5.37 2.50
C HIS A 13 7.49 3.91 2.06
N GLY A 14 7.82 3.67 0.80
CA GLY A 14 8.03 2.33 0.26
C GLY A 14 9.19 1.59 0.94
N LEU A 15 10.33 2.26 1.10
CA LEU A 15 11.50 1.69 1.80
C LEU A 15 11.21 1.37 3.26
N VAL A 16 10.54 2.27 3.97
CA VAL A 16 10.17 2.08 5.39
C VAL A 16 9.14 0.96 5.54
N LEU A 17 8.15 0.85 4.63
CA LEU A 17 7.19 -0.26 4.63
C LEU A 17 7.88 -1.61 4.45
N VAL A 18 8.84 -1.71 3.51
CA VAL A 18 9.64 -2.93 3.32
C VAL A 18 10.41 -3.25 4.61
N LEU A 19 11.09 -2.28 5.20
CA LEU A 19 11.86 -2.49 6.43
C LEU A 19 10.97 -2.96 7.58
N VAL A 20 9.82 -2.31 7.80
CA VAL A 20 8.85 -2.72 8.83
C VAL A 20 8.32 -4.12 8.52
N GLY A 21 8.05 -4.45 7.26
CA GLY A 21 7.69 -5.80 6.84
C GLY A 21 8.75 -6.84 7.21
N LEU A 22 10.03 -6.57 6.92
CA LEU A 22 11.14 -7.47 7.27
C LEU A 22 11.26 -7.69 8.77
N VAL A 23 11.17 -6.62 9.57
CA VAL A 23 11.20 -6.70 11.03
C VAL A 23 9.99 -7.50 11.55
N TRP A 24 8.81 -7.22 11.01
CA TRP A 24 7.58 -7.94 11.36
C TRP A 24 7.65 -9.43 11.02
N GLY A 25 8.34 -9.81 9.93
CA GLY A 25 8.59 -11.20 9.55
C GLY A 25 9.25 -12.03 10.65
N LEU A 26 10.06 -11.42 11.51
CA LEU A 26 10.70 -12.09 12.66
C LEU A 26 9.69 -12.43 13.78
N VAL A 27 8.59 -11.70 13.86
CA VAL A 27 7.57 -11.83 14.91
C VAL A 27 6.47 -12.82 14.52
N VAL A 28 6.27 -13.07 13.21
CA VAL A 28 5.17 -13.89 12.66
C VAL A 28 4.94 -15.20 13.42
N PRO A 29 5.95 -16.06 13.71
CA PRO A 29 5.72 -17.34 14.37
C PRO A 29 5.23 -17.23 15.81
N GLY A 30 5.47 -16.09 16.48
CA GLY A 30 5.11 -15.85 17.88
C GLY A 30 3.72 -15.25 18.09
N THR A 31 2.97 -15.00 17.02
CA THR A 31 1.63 -14.40 17.10
C THR A 31 0.55 -15.45 17.36
N PRO A 32 -0.59 -15.11 18.00
CA PRO A 32 -1.72 -16.04 18.18
C PRO A 32 -2.29 -16.56 16.87
N HIS A 33 -2.24 -15.74 15.81
CA HIS A 33 -2.71 -16.10 14.48
C HIS A 33 -1.59 -15.95 13.42
N PRO A 34 -0.60 -16.87 13.36
CA PRO A 34 0.56 -16.76 12.47
C PRO A 34 0.22 -16.60 10.99
N ARG A 35 -0.89 -17.20 10.54
CA ARG A 35 -1.35 -17.09 9.15
C ARG A 35 -1.82 -15.67 8.79
N LEU A 36 -2.44 -14.95 9.74
CA LEU A 36 -2.81 -13.54 9.60
C LEU A 36 -1.57 -12.64 9.69
N ALA A 37 -0.66 -12.93 10.63
CA ALA A 37 0.61 -12.21 10.74
C ALA A 37 1.46 -12.30 9.47
N LEU A 38 1.52 -13.49 8.85
CA LEU A 38 2.18 -13.70 7.57
C LEU A 38 1.53 -12.87 6.45
N GLY A 39 0.20 -12.75 6.47
CA GLY A 39 -0.54 -11.86 5.57
C GLY A 39 -0.04 -10.42 5.69
N ALA A 40 0.01 -9.89 6.92
CA ALA A 40 0.51 -8.55 7.21
C ALA A 40 1.97 -8.34 6.75
N HIS A 41 2.84 -9.34 6.93
CA HIS A 41 4.22 -9.32 6.42
C HIS A 41 4.27 -9.15 4.90
N ILE A 42 3.54 -10.00 4.17
CA ILE A 42 3.49 -9.95 2.71
C ILE A 42 2.89 -8.61 2.24
N GLN A 43 1.86 -8.13 2.92
CA GLN A 43 1.18 -6.86 2.63
C GLN A 43 2.13 -5.67 2.80
N LEU A 44 2.89 -5.61 3.90
CA LEU A 44 3.90 -4.57 4.16
C LEU A 44 4.97 -4.54 3.07
N VAL A 45 5.57 -5.69 2.77
CA VAL A 45 6.65 -5.78 1.78
C VAL A 45 6.13 -5.49 0.37
N SER A 46 4.99 -6.07 -0.02
CA SER A 46 4.43 -5.91 -1.37
C SER A 46 4.00 -4.47 -1.65
N ASN A 47 3.28 -3.83 -0.71
CA ASN A 47 2.92 -2.44 -0.88
C ASN A 47 4.14 -1.52 -0.82
N GLY A 48 5.13 -1.84 0.02
CA GLY A 48 6.40 -1.13 0.04
C GLY A 48 7.08 -1.14 -1.34
N MET A 49 7.15 -2.31 -1.98
CA MET A 49 7.65 -2.44 -3.35
C MET A 49 6.82 -1.65 -4.36
N LEU A 50 5.48 -1.66 -4.27
CA LEU A 50 4.63 -0.88 -5.17
C LEU A 50 4.95 0.62 -5.09
N PHE A 51 5.17 1.17 -3.90
CA PHE A 51 5.55 2.58 -3.76
C PHE A 51 6.97 2.87 -4.22
N ILE A 52 7.93 1.95 -4.01
CA ILE A 52 9.28 2.08 -4.57
C ILE A 52 9.22 2.12 -6.09
N ILE A 53 8.43 1.24 -6.72
CA ILE A 53 8.25 1.21 -8.19
C ILE A 53 7.61 2.51 -8.67
N GLN A 54 6.51 2.94 -8.05
CA GLN A 54 5.83 4.19 -8.40
C GLN A 54 6.76 5.40 -8.28
N ALA A 55 7.50 5.51 -7.17
CA ALA A 55 8.44 6.59 -6.94
C ALA A 55 9.60 6.57 -7.94
N THR A 56 10.15 5.40 -8.22
CA THR A 56 11.25 5.23 -9.19
C THR A 56 10.79 5.62 -10.58
N ALA A 57 9.60 5.19 -11.01
CA ALA A 57 9.01 5.62 -12.28
C ALA A 57 8.89 7.14 -12.37
N LEU A 58 8.40 7.79 -11.31
CA LEU A 58 8.27 9.26 -11.25
C LEU A 58 9.60 10.02 -11.18
N LEU A 59 10.67 9.39 -10.68
CA LEU A 59 11.97 10.04 -10.53
C LEU A 59 12.89 9.79 -11.74
N ALA A 60 12.76 8.64 -12.39
CA ALA A 60 13.70 8.18 -13.41
C ALA A 60 13.16 8.32 -14.84
N LEU A 61 11.84 8.40 -15.03
CA LEU A 61 11.24 8.41 -16.37
C LEU A 61 10.51 9.72 -16.64
N SER A 62 10.56 10.16 -17.90
CA SER A 62 9.76 11.28 -18.38
C SER A 62 8.27 10.95 -18.27
N HIS A 63 7.48 11.85 -17.70
CA HIS A 63 6.05 11.66 -17.48
C HIS A 63 5.29 12.99 -17.48
N SER A 64 3.97 12.92 -17.69
CA SER A 64 3.06 14.07 -17.56
C SER A 64 2.23 14.03 -16.27
N VAL A 65 2.73 13.35 -15.22
CA VAL A 65 2.07 13.31 -13.90
C VAL A 65 2.15 14.68 -13.22
N GLY A 66 1.00 15.24 -12.87
CA GLY A 66 0.90 16.55 -12.20
C GLY A 66 1.00 16.46 -10.68
N LEU A 67 1.24 17.62 -10.04
CA LEU A 67 1.40 17.73 -8.58
C LEU A 67 0.18 17.19 -7.79
N LYS A 68 -1.04 17.45 -8.25
CA LYS A 68 -2.26 16.95 -7.59
C LYS A 68 -2.29 15.42 -7.56
N SER A 69 -1.85 14.76 -8.64
CA SER A 69 -1.76 13.30 -8.69
C SER A 69 -0.76 12.76 -7.68
N VAL A 70 0.39 13.42 -7.54
CA VAL A 70 1.41 13.03 -6.55
C VAL A 70 0.87 13.18 -5.12
N TRP A 71 0.10 14.23 -4.83
CA TRP A 71 -0.58 14.35 -3.53
C TRP A 71 -1.52 13.19 -3.24
N VAL A 72 -2.30 12.75 -4.24
CA VAL A 72 -3.18 11.58 -4.10
C VAL A 72 -2.38 10.31 -3.88
N MET A 73 -1.25 10.13 -4.58
CA MET A 73 -0.35 8.99 -4.37
C MET A 73 0.23 8.98 -2.95
N VAL A 74 0.67 10.12 -2.43
CA VAL A 74 1.18 10.24 -1.06
C VAL A 74 0.06 9.97 -0.04
N ALA A 75 -1.16 10.47 -0.29
CA ALA A 75 -2.31 10.16 0.55
C ALA A 75 -2.62 8.65 0.55
N ALA A 76 -2.53 7.99 -0.62
CA ALA A 76 -2.66 6.54 -0.72
C ALA A 76 -1.60 5.81 0.13
N ALA A 77 -0.35 6.27 0.13
CA ALA A 77 0.69 5.70 0.99
C ALA A 77 0.34 5.79 2.48
N TRP A 78 -0.21 6.91 2.94
CA TRP A 78 -0.69 7.04 4.33
C TRP A 78 -1.87 6.12 4.64
N LEU A 79 -2.82 5.97 3.72
CA LEU A 79 -3.91 5.01 3.89
C LEU A 79 -3.37 3.57 3.98
N THR A 80 -2.40 3.22 3.14
CA THR A 80 -1.73 1.92 3.19
C THR A 80 -1.01 1.68 4.51
N TRP A 81 -0.40 2.70 5.12
CA TRP A 81 0.15 2.59 6.48
C TRP A 81 -0.93 2.22 7.50
N THR A 82 -2.08 2.89 7.48
CA THR A 82 -3.17 2.58 8.43
C THR A 82 -3.68 1.15 8.26
N MET A 83 -3.81 0.68 7.01
CA MET A 83 -4.18 -0.70 6.70
C MET A 83 -3.12 -1.69 7.19
N ALA A 84 -1.85 -1.47 6.87
CA ALA A 84 -0.77 -2.38 7.25
C ALA A 84 -0.64 -2.51 8.79
N LEU A 85 -0.75 -1.41 9.53
CA LEU A 85 -0.73 -1.43 10.99
C LEU A 85 -1.96 -2.15 11.57
N SER A 86 -3.13 -1.99 10.96
CA SER A 86 -4.33 -2.72 11.38
C SER A 86 -4.20 -4.24 11.15
N GLU A 87 -3.49 -4.66 10.11
CA GLU A 87 -3.23 -6.09 9.85
C GLU A 87 -2.19 -6.68 10.80
N VAL A 88 -1.17 -5.91 11.15
CA VAL A 88 -0.24 -6.29 12.22
C VAL A 88 -0.99 -6.50 13.53
N ALA A 89 -1.92 -5.60 13.87
CA ALA A 89 -2.78 -5.77 15.04
C ALA A 89 -3.73 -6.99 14.89
N ASN A 90 -4.19 -7.27 13.65
CA ASN A 90 -5.06 -8.40 13.37
C ASN A 90 -4.46 -9.76 13.70
N ALA A 91 -3.12 -9.85 13.76
CA ALA A 91 -2.43 -11.05 14.20
C ALA A 91 -2.80 -11.47 15.64
N TRP A 92 -3.32 -10.54 16.46
CA TRP A 92 -3.88 -10.82 17.79
C TRP A 92 -5.41 -10.75 17.82
N TRP A 93 -6.03 -9.89 17.03
CA TRP A 93 -7.50 -9.75 17.05
C TRP A 93 -8.23 -10.92 16.42
N GLY A 94 -7.66 -11.52 15.36
CA GLY A 94 -8.30 -12.65 14.69
C GLY A 94 -9.62 -12.26 14.00
N THR A 95 -9.68 -11.10 13.35
CA THR A 95 -10.89 -10.68 12.64
C THR A 95 -11.21 -11.59 11.46
N LEU A 96 -12.49 -11.72 11.14
CA LEU A 96 -12.99 -12.55 10.04
C LEU A 96 -13.09 -11.79 8.72
N GLN A 97 -13.18 -10.46 8.76
CA GLN A 97 -13.31 -9.63 7.57
C GLN A 97 -12.22 -8.55 7.51
N PRO A 98 -11.77 -8.16 6.31
CA PRO A 98 -12.09 -8.75 5.00
C PRO A 98 -11.29 -10.02 4.67
N LEU A 99 -10.37 -10.46 5.54
CA LEU A 99 -9.40 -11.53 5.30
C LEU A 99 -9.95 -12.94 5.62
N SER A 100 -11.19 -13.26 5.23
CA SER A 100 -11.91 -14.46 5.69
C SER A 100 -11.22 -15.79 5.39
N ILE A 101 -10.53 -15.89 4.25
CA ILE A 101 -9.75 -17.08 3.89
C ILE A 101 -8.57 -17.25 4.84
N ALA A 102 -7.82 -16.18 5.11
CA ALA A 102 -6.67 -16.24 6.01
C ALA A 102 -7.11 -16.44 7.47
N ALA A 103 -8.22 -15.84 7.87
CA ALA A 103 -8.80 -15.96 9.21
C ALA A 103 -9.27 -17.40 9.50
N SER A 104 -10.01 -18.00 8.57
CA SER A 104 -10.43 -19.41 8.71
C SER A 104 -9.24 -20.37 8.78
N GLN A 105 -8.20 -20.15 7.96
CA GLN A 105 -6.96 -20.92 8.01
C GLN A 105 -6.14 -20.69 9.29
N ALA A 106 -6.31 -19.55 9.95
CA ALA A 106 -5.67 -19.23 11.22
C ALA A 106 -6.43 -19.76 12.46
N GLY A 107 -7.59 -20.40 12.26
CA GLY A 107 -8.49 -20.80 13.35
C GLY A 107 -9.08 -19.62 14.13
N ALA A 108 -9.15 -18.44 13.51
CA ALA A 108 -9.65 -17.24 14.16
C ALA A 108 -11.18 -17.33 14.34
N THR A 109 -11.67 -16.92 15.51
CA THR A 109 -13.10 -16.97 15.87
C THR A 109 -13.82 -15.64 15.68
N GLY A 110 -13.10 -14.60 15.27
CA GLY A 110 -13.59 -13.23 15.13
C GLY A 110 -13.09 -12.31 16.23
N GLY A 111 -12.90 -11.05 15.86
CA GLY A 111 -12.51 -9.98 16.76
C GLY A 111 -13.72 -9.22 17.28
N GLU A 112 -13.46 -8.26 18.16
CA GLU A 112 -14.49 -7.33 18.62
C GLU A 112 -15.08 -6.51 17.45
N PRO A 113 -16.36 -6.08 17.51
CA PRO A 113 -17.01 -5.38 16.41
C PRO A 113 -16.24 -4.15 15.89
N TRP A 114 -15.55 -3.44 16.79
CA TRP A 114 -14.74 -2.29 16.42
C TRP A 114 -13.43 -2.69 15.71
N GLN A 115 -12.86 -3.86 16.01
CA GLN A 115 -11.66 -4.38 15.34
C GLN A 115 -11.98 -4.77 13.90
N GLU A 116 -13.10 -5.47 13.70
CA GLU A 116 -13.65 -5.81 12.37
C GLU A 116 -13.89 -4.54 11.54
N LEU A 117 -14.48 -3.51 12.16
CA LEU A 117 -14.75 -2.24 11.50
C LEU A 117 -13.45 -1.52 11.09
N VAL A 118 -12.46 -1.45 11.98
CA VAL A 118 -11.16 -0.82 11.70
C VAL A 118 -10.46 -1.49 10.53
N LEU A 119 -10.37 -2.82 10.52
CA LEU A 119 -9.74 -3.57 9.43
C LEU A 119 -10.48 -3.38 8.10
N LYS A 120 -11.81 -3.43 8.13
CA LYS A 120 -12.62 -3.21 6.93
C LYS A 120 -12.43 -1.81 6.35
N LEU A 121 -12.51 -0.76 7.19
CA LEU A 121 -12.41 0.62 6.72
C LEU A 121 -11.02 0.94 6.19
N THR A 122 -9.97 0.50 6.87
CA THR A 122 -8.59 0.74 6.44
C THR A 122 -8.27 -0.01 5.14
N HIS A 123 -8.76 -1.25 4.96
CA HIS A 123 -8.63 -1.97 3.69
C HIS A 123 -9.34 -1.29 2.53
N ILE A 124 -10.59 -0.86 2.74
CA ILE A 124 -11.35 -0.16 1.69
C ILE A 124 -10.64 1.15 1.32
N GLY A 125 -10.22 1.93 2.32
CA GLY A 125 -9.51 3.18 2.11
C GLY A 125 -8.21 3.00 1.34
N ALA A 126 -7.35 2.09 1.80
CA ALA A 126 -6.07 1.80 1.16
C ALA A 126 -6.26 1.21 -0.25
N GLY A 127 -7.18 0.27 -0.42
CA GLY A 127 -7.49 -0.34 -1.72
C GLY A 127 -7.94 0.68 -2.76
N LEU A 128 -8.92 1.53 -2.41
CA LEU A 128 -9.37 2.61 -3.29
C LEU A 128 -8.27 3.63 -3.56
N GLY A 129 -7.50 4.01 -2.53
CA GLY A 129 -6.37 4.93 -2.66
C GLY A 129 -5.33 4.41 -3.65
N LEU A 130 -4.94 3.14 -3.53
CA LEU A 130 -3.98 2.48 -4.43
C LEU A 130 -4.50 2.41 -5.86
N ILE A 131 -5.78 2.01 -6.07
CA ILE A 131 -6.40 1.95 -7.40
C ILE A 131 -6.34 3.33 -8.09
N ILE A 132 -6.71 4.39 -7.37
CA ILE A 132 -6.70 5.76 -7.91
C ILE A 132 -5.25 6.21 -8.19
N ALA A 133 -4.33 5.98 -7.25
CA ALA A 133 -2.93 6.35 -7.38
C ALA A 133 -2.27 5.70 -8.60
N TRP A 134 -2.45 4.40 -8.80
CA TRP A 134 -1.93 3.69 -9.96
C TRP A 134 -2.58 4.12 -11.27
N SER A 135 -3.90 4.35 -11.26
CA SER A 135 -4.61 4.87 -12.44
C SER A 135 -4.06 6.23 -12.89
N LEU A 136 -3.81 7.14 -11.94
CA LEU A 136 -3.22 8.45 -12.22
C LEU A 136 -1.78 8.35 -12.74
N LEU A 137 -1.01 7.38 -12.24
CA LEU A 137 0.34 7.11 -12.75
C LEU A 137 0.27 6.68 -14.22
N VAL A 138 -0.55 5.67 -14.53
CA VAL A 138 -0.73 5.13 -15.89
C VAL A 138 -1.17 6.24 -16.85
N ILE A 139 -2.19 7.03 -16.48
CA ILE A 139 -2.66 8.15 -17.30
C ILE A 139 -1.54 9.16 -17.56
N GLY A 140 -0.72 9.47 -16.55
CA GLY A 140 0.40 10.40 -16.69
C GLY A 140 1.48 9.92 -17.66
N PHE A 141 1.74 8.61 -17.73
CA PHE A 141 2.67 8.03 -18.70
C PHE A 141 2.09 7.93 -20.11
N ILE A 142 0.82 7.56 -20.25
CA ILE A 142 0.15 7.51 -21.56
C ILE A 142 0.13 8.91 -22.20
N LYS A 143 -0.23 9.95 -21.44
CA LYS A 143 -0.21 11.33 -21.93
C LYS A 143 1.18 11.79 -22.40
N GLN A 144 2.23 11.37 -21.69
CA GLN A 144 3.59 11.68 -22.09
C GLN A 144 3.96 11.05 -23.44
N ALA A 145 3.61 9.76 -23.63
CA ALA A 145 3.87 9.06 -24.88
C ALA A 145 3.18 9.75 -26.07
N SER A 146 1.89 10.08 -25.95
CA SER A 146 1.14 10.79 -27.00
C SER A 146 1.75 12.15 -27.34
N SER A 147 2.23 12.89 -26.33
CA SER A 147 2.86 14.20 -26.55
C SER A 147 4.22 14.12 -27.24
N THR A 148 4.93 12.99 -27.09
CA THR A 148 6.23 12.77 -27.70
C THR A 148 6.05 12.43 -29.18
N THR A 149 5.14 11.49 -29.50
CA THR A 149 4.79 11.13 -30.88
C THR A 149 4.30 12.33 -31.69
N ALA A 150 3.47 13.20 -31.09
CA ALA A 150 2.97 14.39 -31.78
C ALA A 150 4.05 15.45 -32.11
N LYS A 151 5.22 15.40 -31.45
CA LYS A 151 6.35 16.29 -31.77
C LYS A 151 7.28 15.73 -32.85
N GLU A 152 7.22 14.44 -33.10
CA GLU A 152 8.06 13.73 -34.07
C GLU A 152 7.39 13.60 -35.46
N ALA A 153 6.08 13.85 -35.54
CA ALA A 153 5.29 13.91 -36.77
C ALA A 153 5.23 15.33 -37.35
#